data_AF-A0A376IV01-F1
#
_entry.id   AF-A0A376IV01-F1
#
_cell.length_a   1.000
_cell.length_b   1.000
_cell.length_c   1.000
_cell.angle_alpha   90.00
_cell.angle_beta   90.00
_cell.angle_gamma   90.00
#
_symmetry.space_group_name_H-M   'P 1'
#
loop_
_entity.id
_entity.type
_entity.pdbx_description
1 polymer ?
#
loop_
_entity_poly.entity_id
_entity_poly.type
_entity_poly.pdbx_seq_one_letter_code
_entity_poly.pdbx_strand_id
1 'polypeptide(L)'
;MSNDSEKIISTYSLNFLSPDDVRKEELKASQGDSDAAFKLYKYYLFCEPKSYRKQHEWLIISANNGNAIAQYNLSRELESEGKVDESIQWLKKSAEHGNNYAQYQMSKYLLKIGDIRGSEYYLNLSADNGCVFAIKDIIKNMMDSGKYDDALIWVEKLKKLYPDTNTELYIQKITQKKKQSK
;
A
#
# COMPACT_ATOMS: atom_id res chain seq x y z
N MET A 1 31.68 -19.07 13.53
CA MET A 1 30.74 -19.92 12.76
C MET A 1 29.60 -19.03 12.29
N SER A 2 29.33 -19.10 10.98
CA SER A 2 28.27 -18.47 10.19
C SER A 2 28.00 -16.98 10.43
N ASN A 3 28.79 -16.13 9.77
CA ASN A 3 28.33 -14.83 9.31
C ASN A 3 27.46 -15.13 8.07
N ASP A 4 26.16 -15.32 8.28
CA ASP A 4 25.19 -15.42 7.19
C ASP A 4 25.21 -14.07 6.47
N SER A 5 26.01 -14.01 5.42
CA SER A 5 25.97 -12.92 4.46
C SER A 5 24.56 -12.86 3.91
N GLU A 6 23.81 -11.85 4.35
CA GLU A 6 22.59 -11.42 3.68
C GLU A 6 22.93 -11.33 2.20
N LYS A 7 22.48 -12.32 1.44
CA LYS A 7 22.70 -12.39 0.01
C LYS A 7 22.02 -11.15 -0.53
N ILE A 8 22.78 -10.16 -0.97
CA ILE A 8 22.23 -8.96 -1.60
C ILE A 8 21.58 -9.44 -2.91
N ILE A 9 20.29 -9.77 -2.85
CA ILE A 9 19.51 -10.15 -4.01
C ILE A 9 19.16 -8.84 -4.70
N SER A 10 19.61 -8.65 -5.94
CA SER A 10 19.26 -7.45 -6.70
C SER A 10 17.77 -7.48 -7.06
N THR A 11 17.16 -6.30 -7.26
CA THR A 11 15.78 -6.20 -7.76
C THR A 11 15.59 -6.98 -9.06
N TYR A 12 16.64 -7.06 -9.89
CA TYR A 12 16.66 -7.91 -11.07
C TYR A 12 16.54 -9.39 -10.71
N SER A 13 17.42 -9.93 -9.84
CA SER A 13 17.38 -11.37 -9.53
C SER A 13 16.15 -11.79 -8.72
N LEU A 14 15.49 -10.88 -8.01
CA LEU A 14 14.19 -11.13 -7.37
C LEU A 14 13.03 -11.30 -8.38
N ASN A 15 13.10 -10.62 -9.53
CA ASN A 15 12.00 -10.58 -10.49
C ASN A 15 12.31 -11.28 -11.82
N PHE A 16 13.54 -11.80 -11.99
CA PHE A 16 13.95 -12.49 -13.19
C PHE A 16 13.15 -13.79 -13.38
N LEU A 17 12.66 -14.00 -14.60
CA LEU A 17 12.00 -15.21 -15.05
C LEU A 17 12.74 -15.75 -16.28
N SER A 18 12.99 -17.07 -16.30
CA SER A 18 13.49 -17.74 -17.50
C SER A 18 12.40 -17.75 -18.59
N PRO A 19 12.73 -17.97 -19.87
CA PRO A 19 11.73 -18.08 -20.93
C PRO A 19 10.67 -19.16 -20.68
N ASP A 20 11.04 -20.26 -20.02
CA ASP A 20 10.08 -21.31 -19.61
C ASP A 20 9.14 -20.83 -18.50
N ASP A 21 9.66 -20.06 -17.55
CA ASP A 21 8.86 -19.53 -16.44
C ASP A 21 7.93 -18.42 -16.93
N VAL A 22 8.37 -17.58 -17.87
CA VAL A 22 7.49 -16.61 -18.55
C VAL A 22 6.30 -17.35 -19.17
N ARG A 23 6.52 -18.39 -19.97
CA ARG A 23 5.43 -19.18 -20.58
C ARG A 23 4.47 -19.79 -19.55
N LYS A 24 4.99 -20.29 -18.43
CA LYS A 24 4.16 -20.85 -17.35
C LYS A 24 3.30 -19.79 -16.69
N GLU A 25 3.87 -18.62 -16.37
CA GLU A 25 3.11 -17.53 -15.78
C GLU A 25 2.10 -16.93 -16.78
N GLU A 26 2.42 -16.90 -18.08
CA GLU A 26 1.49 -16.48 -19.14
C GLU A 26 0.26 -17.40 -19.19
N LEU A 27 0.47 -18.71 -19.10
CA LEU A 27 -0.62 -19.68 -19.07
C LEU A 27 -1.51 -19.50 -17.83
N LYS A 28 -0.92 -19.35 -16.64
CA LYS A 28 -1.70 -19.10 -15.41
C LYS A 28 -2.49 -17.79 -15.49
N ALA A 29 -1.85 -16.72 -15.97
CA ALA A 29 -2.50 -15.43 -16.14
C ALA A 29 -3.67 -15.51 -17.14
N SER A 30 -3.53 -16.29 -18.21
CA SER A 30 -4.62 -16.54 -19.18
C SER A 30 -5.81 -17.29 -18.58
N GLN A 31 -5.59 -18.00 -17.46
CA GLN A 31 -6.62 -18.69 -16.68
C GLN A 31 -7.20 -17.84 -15.54
N GLY A 32 -6.85 -16.55 -15.47
CA GLY A 32 -7.36 -15.63 -14.46
C GLY A 32 -6.46 -15.44 -13.24
N ASP A 33 -5.25 -16.04 -13.20
CA ASP A 33 -4.32 -15.84 -12.08
C ASP A 33 -3.76 -14.41 -12.10
N SER A 34 -4.25 -13.58 -11.19
CA SER A 34 -3.86 -12.19 -11.07
C SER A 34 -2.42 -12.01 -10.61
N ASP A 35 -1.90 -12.94 -9.82
CA ASP A 35 -0.54 -12.89 -9.26
C ASP A 35 0.50 -13.31 -10.30
N ALA A 36 0.17 -14.27 -11.15
CA ALA A 36 0.98 -14.63 -12.30
C ALA A 36 1.13 -13.45 -13.27
N ALA A 37 0.02 -12.77 -13.58
CA ALA A 37 0.04 -11.54 -14.37
C ALA A 37 0.88 -10.43 -13.67
N PHE A 38 0.77 -10.29 -12.35
CA PHE A 38 1.56 -9.31 -11.60
C PHE A 38 3.07 -9.63 -11.60
N LYS A 39 3.43 -10.92 -11.56
CA LYS A 39 4.84 -11.34 -11.69
C LYS A 39 5.40 -11.01 -13.06
N LEU A 40 4.63 -11.25 -14.13
CA LEU A 40 5.03 -10.85 -15.49
C LEU A 40 5.20 -9.33 -15.60
N TYR A 41 4.28 -8.55 -15.02
CA TYR A 41 4.43 -7.10 -14.91
C TYR A 41 5.76 -6.72 -14.25
N LYS A 42 6.09 -7.27 -13.08
CA LYS A 42 7.35 -7.00 -12.38
C LYS A 42 8.57 -7.45 -13.19
N TYR A 43 8.51 -8.59 -13.85
CA TYR A 43 9.57 -9.06 -14.73
C TYR A 43 9.85 -8.06 -15.85
N TYR A 44 8.83 -7.62 -16.60
CA TYR A 44 9.01 -6.64 -17.66
C TYR A 44 9.41 -5.26 -17.11
N LEU A 45 9.00 -4.89 -15.90
CA LEU A 45 9.38 -3.63 -15.27
C LEU A 45 10.87 -3.60 -14.89
N PHE A 46 11.38 -4.67 -14.27
CA PHE A 46 12.72 -4.68 -13.69
C PHE A 46 13.78 -5.38 -14.53
N CYS A 47 13.40 -6.35 -15.36
CA CYS A 47 14.33 -7.16 -16.15
C CYS A 47 14.36 -6.78 -17.63
N GLU A 48 13.26 -6.23 -18.16
CA GLU A 48 13.17 -5.72 -19.54
C GLU A 48 12.56 -4.31 -19.60
N PRO A 49 13.20 -3.29 -18.99
CA PRO A 49 12.57 -1.98 -18.78
C PRO A 49 12.17 -1.23 -20.07
N LYS A 50 12.68 -1.65 -21.23
CA LYS A 50 12.29 -1.10 -22.55
C LYS A 50 10.98 -1.68 -23.10
N SER A 51 10.45 -2.74 -22.49
CA SER A 51 9.23 -3.44 -22.89
C SER A 51 7.97 -2.77 -22.33
N TYR A 52 7.83 -1.45 -22.50
CA TYR A 52 6.73 -0.65 -21.92
C TYR A 52 5.34 -1.19 -22.23
N ARG A 53 5.12 -1.62 -23.47
CA ARG A 53 3.85 -2.22 -23.89
C ARG A 53 3.50 -3.46 -23.05
N LYS A 54 4.47 -4.35 -22.82
CA LYS A 54 4.25 -5.56 -22.02
C LYS A 54 4.05 -5.22 -20.55
N GLN A 55 4.77 -4.24 -20.01
CA GLN A 55 4.55 -3.77 -18.64
C GLN A 55 3.09 -3.35 -18.46
N HIS A 56 2.60 -2.46 -19.32
CA HIS A 56 1.24 -1.96 -19.23
C HIS A 56 0.18 -3.05 -19.49
N GLU A 57 0.39 -3.92 -20.49
CA GLU A 57 -0.52 -5.05 -20.77
C GLU A 57 -0.67 -5.98 -19.56
N TRP A 58 0.45 -6.42 -18.95
CA TRP A 58 0.39 -7.31 -17.79
C TRP A 58 -0.14 -6.63 -16.53
N LEU A 59 0.09 -5.32 -16.37
CA LEU A 59 -0.52 -4.56 -15.30
C LEU A 59 -2.05 -4.55 -15.42
N ILE A 60 -2.57 -4.26 -16.61
CA ILE A 60 -4.02 -4.27 -16.88
C ILE A 60 -4.62 -5.66 -16.65
N ILE A 61 -3.98 -6.71 -17.18
CA ILE A 61 -4.46 -8.09 -16.99
C ILE A 61 -4.51 -8.44 -15.49
N SER A 62 -3.45 -8.13 -14.75
CA SER A 62 -3.39 -8.38 -13.30
C SER A 62 -4.45 -7.60 -12.53
N ALA A 63 -4.65 -6.32 -12.87
CA ALA A 63 -5.65 -5.46 -12.24
C ALA A 63 -7.09 -5.96 -12.51
N ASN A 64 -7.39 -6.34 -13.76
CA ASN A 64 -8.68 -6.92 -14.16
C ASN A 64 -8.96 -8.23 -13.43
N ASN A 65 -7.94 -9.06 -13.20
CA ASN A 65 -8.06 -10.34 -12.50
C ASN A 65 -8.13 -10.20 -10.96
N GLY A 66 -8.05 -8.98 -10.42
CA GLY A 66 -8.30 -8.75 -8.98
C GLY A 66 -7.06 -8.54 -8.11
N ASN A 67 -5.85 -8.45 -8.68
CA ASN A 67 -4.67 -8.19 -7.86
C ASN A 67 -4.71 -6.76 -7.29
N ALA A 68 -4.82 -6.66 -5.97
CA ALA A 68 -5.00 -5.38 -5.28
C ALA A 68 -3.82 -4.42 -5.51
N ILE A 69 -2.59 -4.92 -5.66
CA ILE A 69 -1.40 -4.09 -5.92
C ILE A 69 -1.42 -3.57 -7.37
N ALA A 70 -1.76 -4.41 -8.33
CA ALA A 70 -1.91 -4.02 -9.72
C ALA A 70 -3.01 -2.97 -9.91
N GLN A 71 -4.15 -3.14 -9.24
CA GLN A 71 -5.24 -2.15 -9.26
C GLN A 71 -4.79 -0.80 -8.69
N TYR A 72 -4.01 -0.80 -7.60
CA TYR A 72 -3.43 0.43 -7.07
C TYR A 72 -2.46 1.07 -8.06
N ASN A 73 -1.53 0.30 -8.64
CA ASN A 73 -0.56 0.82 -9.61
C ASN A 73 -1.26 1.38 -10.85
N LEU A 74 -2.27 0.69 -11.37
CA LEU A 74 -3.08 1.19 -12.49
C LEU A 74 -3.83 2.48 -12.14
N SER A 75 -4.35 2.61 -10.91
CA SER A 75 -4.95 3.88 -10.47
C SER A 75 -3.95 5.03 -10.51
N ARG A 76 -2.67 4.79 -10.17
CA ARG A 76 -1.61 5.80 -10.19
C ARG A 76 -1.19 6.19 -11.60
N GLU A 77 -1.13 5.23 -12.52
CA GLU A 77 -0.89 5.51 -13.95
C GLU A 77 -2.01 6.40 -14.52
N LEU A 78 -3.27 6.02 -14.30
CA LEU A 78 -4.43 6.78 -14.77
C LEU A 78 -4.50 8.20 -14.16
N GLU A 79 -4.15 8.35 -12.88
CA GLU A 79 -4.05 9.66 -12.23
C GLU A 79 -2.99 10.54 -12.93
N SER A 80 -1.83 9.97 -13.26
CA SER A 80 -0.75 10.69 -13.96
C SER A 80 -1.12 11.08 -15.39
N GLU A 81 -2.04 10.35 -16.02
CA GLU A 81 -2.62 10.67 -17.33
C GLU A 81 -3.77 11.69 -17.25
N GLY A 82 -4.16 12.12 -16.04
CA GLY A 82 -5.30 13.02 -15.82
C GLY A 82 -6.67 12.35 -15.90
N LYS A 83 -6.74 11.01 -15.97
CA LYS A 83 -7.97 10.21 -15.98
C LYS A 83 -8.47 9.96 -14.55
N VAL A 84 -8.82 11.04 -13.86
CA VAL A 84 -9.13 11.05 -12.43
C VAL A 84 -10.29 10.11 -12.07
N ASP A 85 -11.37 10.12 -12.84
CA ASP A 85 -12.56 9.30 -12.53
C ASP A 85 -12.27 7.81 -12.64
N GLU A 86 -11.57 7.38 -13.70
CA GLU A 86 -11.14 5.98 -13.87
C GLU A 86 -10.15 5.56 -12.78
N SER A 87 -9.20 6.45 -12.45
CA SER A 87 -8.25 6.23 -11.35
C SER A 87 -8.96 5.93 -10.04
N ILE A 88 -9.98 6.72 -9.68
CA ILE A 88 -10.75 6.53 -8.44
C ILE A 88 -11.47 5.18 -8.43
N GLN A 89 -12.01 4.73 -9.58
CA GLN A 89 -12.64 3.40 -9.66
C GLN A 89 -11.64 2.27 -9.38
N TRP A 90 -10.44 2.35 -9.95
CA TRP A 90 -9.38 1.38 -9.70
C TRP A 90 -8.84 1.45 -8.27
N LEU A 91 -8.71 2.65 -7.72
CA LEU A 91 -8.32 2.86 -6.34
C LEU A 91 -9.31 2.22 -5.37
N LYS A 92 -10.61 2.41 -5.63
CA LYS A 92 -11.68 1.79 -4.84
C LYS A 92 -11.63 0.27 -4.89
N LYS A 93 -11.51 -0.33 -6.08
CA LYS A 93 -11.35 -1.79 -6.24
C LYS A 93 -10.14 -2.32 -5.48
N SER A 94 -9.00 -1.61 -5.56
CA SER A 94 -7.78 -1.97 -4.85
C SER A 94 -7.98 -1.95 -3.33
N ALA A 95 -8.67 -0.92 -2.82
CA ALA A 95 -8.98 -0.79 -1.40
C ALA A 95 -9.92 -1.90 -0.91
N GLU A 96 -10.92 -2.27 -1.72
CA GLU A 96 -11.85 -3.39 -1.47
C GLU A 96 -11.13 -4.75 -1.45
N HIS A 97 -10.11 -4.94 -2.29
CA HIS A 97 -9.24 -6.13 -2.29
C HIS A 97 -8.11 -6.06 -1.24
N GLY A 98 -8.19 -5.17 -0.24
CA GLY A 98 -7.33 -5.22 0.93
C GLY A 98 -5.99 -4.48 0.79
N ASN A 99 -5.76 -3.71 -0.28
CA ASN A 99 -4.54 -2.90 -0.38
C ASN A 99 -4.59 -1.74 0.62
N ASN A 100 -3.73 -1.80 1.63
CA ASN A 100 -3.71 -0.82 2.73
C ASN A 100 -3.31 0.60 2.27
N TYR A 101 -2.47 0.74 1.23
CA TYR A 101 -2.15 2.03 0.63
C TYR A 101 -3.33 2.59 -0.14
N ALA A 102 -4.05 1.75 -0.88
CA ALA A 102 -5.27 2.17 -1.59
C ALA A 102 -6.36 2.59 -0.60
N GLN A 103 -6.55 1.86 0.50
CA GLN A 103 -7.47 2.25 1.57
C GLN A 103 -7.08 3.61 2.17
N TYR A 104 -5.80 3.86 2.39
CA TYR A 104 -5.33 5.18 2.87
C TYR A 104 -5.61 6.28 1.84
N GLN A 105 -5.31 6.08 0.56
CA GLN A 105 -5.59 7.10 -0.46
C GLN A 105 -7.10 7.31 -0.65
N MET A 106 -7.91 6.26 -0.56
CA MET A 106 -9.37 6.35 -0.61
C MET A 106 -9.92 7.17 0.55
N SER A 107 -9.35 7.05 1.77
CA SER A 107 -9.77 7.90 2.89
C SER A 107 -9.47 9.38 2.62
N LYS A 108 -8.30 9.70 2.08
CA LYS A 108 -7.94 11.08 1.69
C LYS A 108 -8.89 11.64 0.62
N TYR A 109 -9.25 10.82 -0.36
CA TYR A 109 -10.20 11.20 -1.39
C TYR A 109 -11.60 11.49 -0.80
N LEU A 110 -12.12 10.59 0.02
CA LEU A 110 -13.42 10.73 0.67
C LEU A 110 -13.48 11.98 1.56
N LEU A 111 -12.41 12.25 2.31
CA LEU A 111 -12.29 13.47 3.11
C LEU A 111 -12.36 14.73 2.23
N LYS A 112 -11.69 14.73 1.08
CA LYS A 112 -11.67 15.86 0.13
C LYS A 112 -13.06 16.17 -0.42
N ILE A 113 -13.88 15.15 -0.66
CA ILE A 113 -15.25 15.32 -1.16
C ILE A 113 -16.29 15.48 -0.03
N GLY A 114 -15.84 15.55 1.23
CA GLY A 114 -16.69 15.80 2.39
C GLY A 114 -17.36 14.55 2.99
N ASP A 115 -17.05 13.35 2.51
CA ASP A 115 -17.50 12.10 3.12
C ASP A 115 -16.60 11.72 4.31
N ILE A 116 -16.89 12.35 5.45
CA ILE A 116 -16.14 12.14 6.69
C ILE A 116 -16.26 10.69 7.18
N ARG A 117 -17.47 10.11 7.12
CA ARG A 117 -17.71 8.75 7.63
C ARG A 117 -16.99 7.71 6.78
N GLY A 118 -17.07 7.82 5.47
CA GLY A 118 -16.35 6.95 4.54
C GLY A 118 -14.84 7.10 4.72
N SER A 119 -14.34 8.33 4.88
CA SER A 119 -12.93 8.59 5.18
C SER A 119 -12.47 7.88 6.45
N GLU A 120 -13.20 8.04 7.56
CA GLU A 120 -12.88 7.38 8.83
C GLU A 120 -12.88 5.86 8.71
N TYR A 121 -13.85 5.29 7.99
CA TYR A 121 -13.91 3.85 7.73
C TYR A 121 -12.64 3.34 7.04
N TYR A 122 -12.27 3.93 5.90
CA TYR A 122 -11.10 3.49 5.14
C TYR A 122 -9.78 3.80 5.85
N LEU A 123 -9.71 4.88 6.63
CA LEU A 123 -8.53 5.20 7.43
C LEU A 123 -8.27 4.15 8.51
N ASN A 124 -9.31 3.73 9.24
CA ASN A 124 -9.20 2.67 10.24
C ASN A 124 -8.86 1.33 9.59
N LEU A 125 -9.55 0.97 8.50
CA LEU A 125 -9.28 -0.28 7.77
C LEU A 125 -7.83 -0.34 7.27
N SER A 126 -7.33 0.76 6.72
CA SER A 126 -5.93 0.90 6.30
C SER A 126 -4.95 0.70 7.45
N ALA A 127 -5.24 1.31 8.61
CA ALA A 127 -4.40 1.20 9.79
C ALA A 127 -4.43 -0.21 10.43
N ASP A 128 -5.56 -0.91 10.34
CA ASP A 128 -5.71 -2.30 10.76
C ASP A 128 -4.95 -3.27 9.85
N ASN A 129 -4.92 -2.98 8.55
CA ASN A 129 -4.04 -3.67 7.60
C ASN A 129 -2.59 -3.16 7.63
N GLY A 130 -2.22 -2.45 8.70
CA GLY A 130 -0.85 -2.08 9.01
C GLY A 130 -0.29 -0.88 8.25
N CYS A 131 -1.09 -0.06 7.56
CA CYS A 131 -0.54 1.11 6.88
C CYS A 131 0.02 2.13 7.87
N VAL A 132 1.35 2.32 7.84
CA VAL A 132 2.06 3.25 8.72
C VAL A 132 1.53 4.69 8.63
N PHE A 133 1.11 5.13 7.43
CA PHE A 133 0.60 6.47 7.21
C PHE A 133 -0.75 6.66 7.88
N ALA A 134 -1.64 5.67 7.75
CA ALA A 134 -2.95 5.69 8.40
C ALA A 134 -2.83 5.68 9.93
N ILE A 135 -1.95 4.83 10.48
CA ILE A 135 -1.69 4.78 11.93
C ILE A 135 -1.19 6.15 12.44
N LYS A 136 -0.25 6.78 11.73
CA LYS A 136 0.27 8.11 12.11
C LYS A 136 -0.80 9.20 12.06
N ASP A 137 -1.66 9.18 11.04
CA ASP A 137 -2.78 10.13 10.93
C ASP A 137 -3.80 9.92 12.06
N ILE A 138 -4.12 8.68 12.43
CA ILE A 138 -5.00 8.38 13.58
C ILE A 138 -4.40 8.91 14.89
N ILE A 139 -3.12 8.64 15.16
CA ILE A 139 -2.43 9.15 16.36
C ILE A 139 -2.54 10.68 16.41
N LYS A 140 -2.27 11.35 15.29
CA LYS A 140 -2.36 12.81 15.19
C LYS A 140 -3.78 13.31 15.48
N ASN A 141 -4.79 12.72 14.83
CA ASN A 141 -6.19 13.12 15.02
C ASN A 141 -6.65 12.93 16.48
N MET A 142 -6.21 11.86 17.14
CA MET A 142 -6.49 11.62 18.56
C MET A 142 -5.81 12.65 19.46
N MET A 143 -4.55 13.00 19.17
CA MET A 143 -3.84 14.07 19.89
C MET A 143 -4.54 15.42 19.76
N ASP A 144 -5.01 15.76 18.56
CA ASP A 144 -5.70 17.02 18.29
C ASP A 144 -7.09 17.05 18.94
N SER A 145 -7.73 15.89 19.11
CA SER A 145 -9.01 15.72 19.82
C SER A 145 -8.87 15.58 21.34
N GLY A 146 -7.65 15.65 21.90
CA GLY A 146 -7.39 15.46 23.33
C GLY A 146 -7.52 14.02 23.84
N LYS A 147 -7.66 13.04 22.94
CA LYS A 147 -7.79 11.61 23.26
C LYS A 147 -6.41 10.96 23.44
N TYR A 148 -5.66 11.43 24.44
CA TYR A 148 -4.26 11.05 24.61
C TYR A 148 -4.04 9.58 24.97
N ASP A 149 -4.95 8.97 25.72
CA ASP A 149 -4.84 7.56 26.11
C ASP A 149 -5.06 6.62 24.92
N ASP A 150 -6.05 6.91 24.07
CA ASP A 150 -6.27 6.19 22.82
C ASP A 150 -5.06 6.35 21.86
N ALA A 151 -4.48 7.56 21.80
CA ALA A 151 -3.29 7.81 20.98
C ALA A 151 -2.11 6.94 21.42
N LEU A 152 -1.90 6.70 22.73
CA LEU A 152 -0.84 5.83 23.23
C LEU A 152 -1.04 4.37 22.82
N ILE A 153 -2.28 3.88 22.79
CA ILE A 153 -2.60 2.52 22.31
C ILE A 153 -2.16 2.36 20.83
N TRP A 154 -2.43 3.37 20.00
CA TRP A 154 -2.01 3.35 18.60
C TRP A 154 -0.50 3.51 18.42
N VAL A 155 0.19 4.23 19.31
CA VAL A 155 1.67 4.29 19.32
C VAL A 155 2.27 2.93 19.64
N GLU A 156 1.70 2.15 20.55
CA GLU A 156 2.15 0.78 20.81
C GLU A 156 1.92 -0.14 19.61
N LYS A 157 0.79 0.01 18.92
CA LYS A 157 0.55 -0.71 17.65
C LYS A 157 1.58 -0.33 16.59
N LEU A 158 1.88 0.96 16.44
CA LEU A 158 2.92 1.46 15.54
C LEU A 158 4.29 0.86 15.86
N LYS A 159 4.67 0.85 17.14
CA LYS A 159 5.95 0.26 17.62
C LYS A 159 6.04 -1.22 17.31
N LYS A 160 4.96 -1.97 17.52
CA LYS A 160 4.91 -3.42 17.26
C LYS A 160 5.07 -3.74 15.77
N LEU A 161 4.42 -2.97 14.90
CA LEU A 161 4.46 -3.19 13.45
C LEU A 161 5.72 -2.63 12.80
N TYR A 162 6.27 -1.54 13.35
CA TYR A 162 7.41 -0.81 12.80
C TYR A 162 8.41 -0.41 13.89
N PRO A 163 9.23 -1.36 14.39
CA PRO A 163 10.14 -1.14 15.52
C PRO A 163 11.16 -0.03 15.32
N ASP A 164 11.57 0.24 14.08
CA ASP A 164 12.53 1.29 13.73
C ASP A 164 11.92 2.71 13.77
N THR A 165 10.61 2.82 13.94
CA THR A 165 9.95 4.11 14.06
C THR A 165 10.30 4.73 15.41
N ASN A 166 10.66 6.02 15.43
CA ASN A 166 10.90 6.77 16.66
C ASN A 166 9.58 7.04 17.42
N THR A 167 9.04 6.01 18.06
CA THR A 167 7.79 6.06 18.84
C THR A 167 7.96 6.79 20.17
N GLU A 168 9.19 6.87 20.70
CA GLU A 168 9.50 7.61 21.93
C GLU A 168 9.15 9.10 21.80
N LEU A 169 9.42 9.70 20.64
CA LEU A 169 9.03 11.08 20.35
C LEU A 169 7.51 11.29 20.42
N TYR A 170 6.72 10.31 19.96
CA TYR A 170 5.26 10.38 20.06
C TYR A 170 4.81 10.32 21.53
N ILE A 171 5.33 9.37 22.30
CA ILE A 171 5.01 9.20 23.73
C ILE A 171 5.32 10.47 24.53
N GLN A 172 6.49 11.08 24.30
CA GLN A 172 6.90 12.32 24.96
C GLN A 172 5.93 13.47 24.66
N LYS A 173 5.61 13.69 23.37
CA LYS A 173 4.67 14.75 22.94
C LYS A 173 3.27 14.54 23.50
N ILE A 174 2.76 13.31 23.45
CA ILE A 174 1.43 12.95 23.98
C ILE A 174 1.38 13.21 25.48
N THR A 175 2.39 12.75 26.23
CA THR A 175 2.46 12.92 27.68
C THR A 175 2.56 14.39 28.08
N GLN A 176 3.32 15.19 27.34
CA GLN A 176 3.43 16.63 27.58
C GLN A 176 2.08 17.34 27.35
N LYS A 177 1.42 17.11 26.21
CA LYS A 177 0.11 17.70 25.92
C LYS A 177 -0.95 17.27 26.94
N LYS A 178 -0.96 16.00 27.36
CA LYS A 178 -1.86 15.49 28.41
C LYS A 178 -1.69 16.18 29.76
N LYS A 179 -0.46 16.58 30.11
CA LYS A 179 -0.18 17.35 31.34
C LYS A 179 -0.66 18.79 31.22
N GLN A 180 -0.55 19.39 30.04
CA GLN A 180 -0.96 20.78 29.79
C GLN A 180 -2.49 20.96 29.71
N SER A 181 -3.23 19.88 29.42
CA SER A 181 -4.69 19.89 29.36
C SER A 181 -5.39 19.57 30.70
N LYS A 182 -4.63 19.43 31.78
CA LYS A 182 -5.12 19.22 33.15
C LYS A 182 -4.94 20.51 33.94
#